data_AF-A0A1Y2GV38-F1
#
_entry.id   AF-A0A1Y2GV38-F1
#
_cell.length_a   1.000
_cell.length_b   1.000
_cell.length_c   1.000
_cell.angle_alpha   90.00
_cell.angle_beta   90.00
_cell.angle_gamma   90.00
#
_symmetry.space_group_name_H-M   'P 1'
#
loop_
_entity.id
_entity.type
_entity.pdbx_description
1 polymer ?
#
loop_
_entity_poly.entity_id
_entity_poly.type
_entity_poly.pdbx_seq_one_letter_code
_entity_poly.pdbx_strand_id
1 'polypeptide(L)'
;MTSSVSRVVSRLGIGTYRFALGVPEHERVFYKALERQQDPRHNITLIDTSTNYANGRSEQLIGKVLSNPQHNTLTRDELVIATKFGYIQNENMRLLSEGVFKRVPPEEIVEYSNECYHCIHPEFMRDQLTRSLERLKTKFVDILFVHNPEYYLMTNVNNPESNVKKHQGILLNRLALLFEELEREIDRGRIRAYGISSNSFSLKPSHGHFLPYQDLVKIATTASERVRAQKQAQGTMAGRHRTPLRPKVEGVATTNSARQGTWSEDHIRPSPATPNTLSRTSHGFGFLQMPGNLLEMEGVQTTAKWAKAQGLSVFLNRPLNAMSPDHHPVRLASYPAPQSPTYLEAKAQVLEALSRLGQQREYLQHKMQRLRTMIEGLDASLQTNHLSIIHMEGASIQSQLHSELASPIKTFHTPSSSPRSQQAPENKKQAFTDGEGDKGRHSQNQGQTNSDKKSNPSQLSQPISLKPSAEEVENLVQHLDHFVRVFHQQVRSQETQRVTKMLTDRGIDLKGESIEQFAVEYLLEHTQVDSVLLGMKREPYVDFARKVLCSLLDEESKQ
;
A
#
# COMPACT_ATOMS: atom_id res chain seq x y z
N MET A 1 -3.25 -16.66 -36.39
CA MET A 1 -4.51 -16.46 -35.63
C MET A 1 -4.68 -14.97 -35.38
N THR A 2 -5.38 -14.33 -36.30
CA THR A 2 -5.74 -12.92 -36.28
C THR A 2 -7.05 -12.76 -35.50
N SER A 3 -6.97 -12.16 -34.32
CA SER A 3 -8.08 -11.47 -33.68
C SER A 3 -7.47 -10.29 -32.90
N SER A 4 -7.44 -9.14 -33.57
CA SER A 4 -6.94 -7.86 -33.05
C SER A 4 -8.08 -7.06 -32.43
N VAL A 5 -8.83 -7.66 -31.49
CA VAL A 5 -9.60 -6.83 -30.57
C VAL A 5 -8.58 -6.20 -29.64
N SER A 6 -8.24 -4.94 -29.92
CA SER A 6 -7.52 -4.10 -28.98
C SER A 6 -8.21 -4.21 -27.61
N ARG A 7 -7.51 -4.75 -26.60
CA ARG A 7 -8.06 -4.85 -25.24
C ARG A 7 -8.28 -3.46 -24.68
N VAL A 8 -9.51 -3.19 -24.24
CA VAL A 8 -9.86 -1.90 -23.64
C VAL A 8 -9.33 -1.87 -22.22
N VAL A 9 -8.49 -0.88 -21.92
CA VAL A 9 -8.05 -0.58 -20.55
C VAL A 9 -9.19 0.15 -19.84
N SER A 10 -9.65 -0.38 -18.70
CA SER A 10 -10.68 0.27 -17.89
C SER A 10 -10.15 1.53 -17.23
N ARG A 11 -11.03 2.54 -17.10
CA ARG A 11 -10.73 3.83 -16.44
C ARG A 11 -10.32 3.64 -14.98
N LEU A 12 -10.83 2.61 -14.30
CA LEU A 12 -10.32 2.16 -13.01
C LEU A 12 -9.64 0.81 -13.12
N GLY A 13 -8.46 0.68 -12.50
CA GLY A 13 -7.73 -0.58 -12.36
C GLY A 13 -7.59 -1.02 -10.91
N ILE A 14 -7.46 -2.33 -10.70
CA ILE A 14 -7.19 -2.90 -9.39
C ILE A 14 -5.68 -2.94 -9.11
N GLY A 15 -5.25 -2.17 -8.11
CA GLY A 15 -3.88 -2.18 -7.60
C GLY A 15 -3.70 -3.23 -6.50
N THR A 16 -2.80 -4.19 -6.72
CA THR A 16 -2.67 -5.38 -5.86
C THR A 16 -1.50 -5.32 -4.88
N TYR A 17 -0.98 -4.11 -4.58
CA TYR A 17 0.15 -3.89 -3.65
C TYR A 17 -0.05 -4.56 -2.27
N ARG A 18 -1.28 -4.53 -1.76
CA ARG A 18 -1.64 -5.12 -0.45
C ARG A 18 -2.28 -6.50 -0.56
N PHE A 19 -2.33 -7.08 -1.76
CA PHE A 19 -2.88 -8.41 -1.96
C PHE A 19 -1.80 -9.46 -1.75
N ALA A 20 -2.23 -10.65 -1.31
CA ALA A 20 -1.36 -11.78 -1.10
C ALA A 20 -2.17 -13.06 -1.19
N LEU A 21 -1.60 -14.07 -1.84
CA LEU A 21 -2.07 -15.45 -1.75
C LEU A 21 -2.15 -15.87 -0.27
N GLY A 22 -3.13 -16.71 0.08
CA GLY A 22 -3.32 -17.23 1.44
C GLY A 22 -4.14 -16.31 2.37
N VAL A 23 -4.62 -15.17 1.87
CA VAL A 23 -5.60 -14.33 2.57
C VAL A 23 -6.97 -14.51 1.92
N PRO A 24 -7.92 -15.23 2.55
CA PRO A 24 -9.21 -15.55 1.93
C PRO A 24 -10.01 -14.32 1.48
N GLU A 25 -9.94 -13.23 2.22
CA GLU A 25 -10.59 -11.97 1.83
C GLU A 25 -10.04 -11.41 0.51
N HIS A 26 -8.72 -11.43 0.30
CA HIS A 26 -8.12 -10.94 -0.94
C HIS A 26 -8.59 -11.74 -2.15
N GLU A 27 -8.75 -13.05 -2.01
CA GLU A 27 -9.27 -13.91 -3.07
C GLU A 27 -10.73 -13.60 -3.40
N ARG A 28 -11.60 -13.46 -2.38
CA ARG A 28 -13.00 -13.06 -2.58
C ARG A 28 -13.11 -11.72 -3.30
N VAL A 29 -12.34 -10.73 -2.86
CA VAL A 29 -12.34 -9.40 -3.46
C VAL A 29 -11.84 -9.42 -4.90
N PHE A 30 -10.84 -10.24 -5.20
CA PHE A 30 -10.32 -10.36 -6.56
C PHE A 30 -11.36 -11.01 -7.49
N TYR A 31 -12.05 -12.09 -7.06
CA TYR A 31 -13.17 -12.65 -7.83
C TYR A 31 -14.25 -11.60 -8.06
N LYS A 32 -14.67 -10.87 -7.01
CA LYS A 32 -15.66 -9.81 -7.11
C LYS A 32 -15.26 -8.76 -8.13
N ALA A 33 -14.03 -8.25 -8.08
CA ALA A 33 -13.53 -7.25 -9.02
C ALA A 33 -13.57 -7.71 -10.49
N LEU A 34 -13.37 -9.01 -10.73
CA LEU A 34 -13.39 -9.61 -12.07
C LEU A 34 -14.78 -10.04 -12.55
N GLU A 35 -15.84 -9.90 -11.74
CA GLU A 35 -17.20 -10.22 -12.20
C GLU A 35 -17.60 -9.30 -13.36
N ARG A 36 -18.16 -9.91 -14.41
CA ARG A 36 -18.72 -9.20 -15.55
C ARG A 36 -19.93 -8.39 -15.13
N GLN A 37 -19.96 -7.15 -15.58
CA GLN A 37 -21.06 -6.22 -15.44
C GLN A 37 -21.96 -6.27 -16.68
N GLN A 38 -23.22 -5.85 -16.51
CA GLN A 38 -24.20 -5.79 -17.61
C GLN A 38 -23.74 -4.83 -18.72
N ASP A 39 -23.25 -3.64 -18.33
CA ASP A 39 -22.56 -2.74 -19.24
C ASP A 39 -21.05 -3.02 -19.21
N PRO A 40 -20.43 -3.44 -20.33
CA PRO A 40 -19.01 -3.74 -20.40
C PRO A 40 -18.09 -2.58 -19.98
N ARG A 41 -18.56 -1.33 -20.05
CA ARG A 41 -17.80 -0.14 -19.63
C ARG A 41 -17.57 -0.09 -18.12
N HIS A 42 -18.39 -0.79 -17.33
CA HIS A 42 -18.22 -0.92 -15.88
C HIS A 42 -17.29 -2.08 -15.47
N ASN A 43 -16.78 -2.87 -16.43
CA ASN A 43 -15.82 -3.93 -16.13
C ASN A 43 -14.48 -3.33 -15.70
N ILE A 44 -13.89 -3.88 -14.64
CA ILE A 44 -12.52 -3.58 -14.22
C ILE A 44 -11.60 -4.56 -14.95
N THR A 45 -11.00 -4.11 -16.06
CA THR A 45 -10.17 -4.94 -16.94
C THR A 45 -8.67 -4.81 -16.66
N LEU A 46 -8.24 -3.75 -15.99
CA LEU A 46 -6.83 -3.49 -15.65
C LEU A 46 -6.46 -4.06 -14.27
N ILE A 47 -5.44 -4.93 -14.24
CA ILE A 47 -4.82 -5.46 -13.02
C ILE A 47 -3.38 -4.95 -12.94
N ASP A 48 -3.05 -4.26 -11.86
CA ASP A 48 -1.69 -3.78 -11.58
C ASP A 48 -1.05 -4.53 -10.41
N THR A 49 0.07 -5.19 -10.66
CA THR A 49 0.85 -5.96 -9.67
C THR A 49 2.35 -5.70 -9.81
N SER A 50 3.22 -6.37 -9.04
CA SER A 50 4.69 -6.31 -9.18
C SER A 50 5.36 -7.51 -8.50
N THR A 51 6.60 -7.82 -8.90
CA THR A 51 7.38 -8.93 -8.33
C THR A 51 7.60 -8.82 -6.82
N ASN A 52 7.73 -7.62 -6.27
CA ASN A 52 8.00 -7.41 -4.85
C ASN A 52 6.72 -7.36 -3.98
N TYR A 53 5.53 -7.30 -4.57
CA TYR A 53 4.27 -7.21 -3.83
C TYR A 53 4.01 -8.49 -3.06
N ALA A 54 4.04 -8.38 -1.72
CA ALA A 54 3.99 -9.51 -0.80
C ALA A 54 4.98 -10.63 -1.17
N ASN A 55 6.20 -10.27 -1.61
CA ASN A 55 7.23 -11.21 -2.06
C ASN A 55 6.74 -12.15 -3.18
N GLY A 56 6.05 -11.59 -4.19
CA GLY A 56 5.49 -12.32 -5.33
C GLY A 56 4.14 -13.00 -5.05
N ARG A 57 3.65 -13.02 -3.81
CA ARG A 57 2.36 -13.65 -3.48
C ARG A 57 1.15 -12.96 -4.11
N SER A 58 1.29 -11.69 -4.46
CA SER A 58 0.24 -10.96 -5.20
C SER A 58 0.07 -11.54 -6.61
N GLU A 59 1.16 -11.75 -7.35
CA GLU A 59 1.14 -12.42 -8.66
C GLU A 59 0.62 -13.86 -8.57
N GLN A 60 1.00 -14.60 -7.53
CA GLN A 60 0.51 -15.96 -7.30
C GLN A 60 -1.01 -16.01 -7.05
N LEU A 61 -1.57 -15.01 -6.34
CA LEU A 61 -3.01 -14.92 -6.13
C LEU A 61 -3.74 -14.68 -7.46
N ILE A 62 -3.24 -13.75 -8.27
CA ILE A 62 -3.79 -13.49 -9.61
C ILE A 62 -3.74 -14.76 -10.45
N GLY A 63 -2.59 -15.45 -10.50
CA GLY A 63 -2.44 -16.70 -11.22
C GLY A 63 -3.37 -17.81 -10.72
N LYS A 64 -3.59 -17.90 -9.39
CA LYS A 64 -4.57 -18.84 -8.80
C LYS A 64 -5.98 -18.54 -9.30
N VAL A 65 -6.44 -17.30 -9.21
CA VAL A 65 -7.80 -16.90 -9.61
C VAL A 65 -8.01 -17.12 -11.12
N LEU A 66 -7.06 -16.71 -11.95
CA LEU A 66 -7.17 -16.88 -13.40
C LEU A 66 -7.13 -18.35 -13.86
N SER A 67 -6.50 -19.23 -13.08
CA SER A 67 -6.50 -20.67 -13.34
C SER A 67 -7.79 -21.37 -12.87
N ASN A 68 -8.62 -20.70 -12.07
CA ASN A 68 -9.86 -21.24 -11.50
C ASN A 68 -11.01 -20.24 -11.73
N PRO A 69 -11.35 -19.93 -13.00
CA PRO A 69 -12.37 -18.93 -13.29
C PRO A 69 -13.73 -19.36 -12.76
N GLN A 70 -14.51 -18.40 -12.24
CA GLN A 70 -15.92 -18.60 -11.91
C GLN A 70 -16.79 -18.25 -13.13
N HIS A 71 -18.01 -18.80 -13.17
CA HIS A 71 -18.91 -18.71 -14.33
C HIS A 71 -19.11 -17.27 -14.88
N ASN A 72 -19.16 -16.25 -14.01
CA ASN A 72 -19.37 -14.86 -14.42
C ASN A 72 -18.12 -13.97 -14.34
N THR A 73 -16.91 -14.54 -14.37
CA THR A 73 -15.67 -13.75 -14.29
C THR A 73 -15.07 -13.47 -15.67
N LEU A 74 -14.37 -12.33 -15.79
CA LEU A 74 -13.57 -11.98 -16.96
C LEU A 74 -12.45 -13.01 -17.15
N THR A 75 -12.24 -13.42 -18.40
CA THR A 75 -11.17 -14.36 -18.76
C THR A 75 -9.84 -13.65 -18.90
N ARG A 76 -8.73 -14.41 -18.90
CA ARG A 76 -7.39 -13.86 -19.18
C ARG A 76 -7.36 -13.04 -20.47
N ASP A 77 -8.17 -13.38 -21.47
CA ASP A 77 -8.14 -12.71 -22.77
C ASP A 77 -8.85 -11.35 -22.82
N GLU A 78 -9.60 -11.02 -21.78
CA GLU A 78 -10.30 -9.75 -21.62
C GLU A 78 -9.61 -8.81 -20.62
N LEU A 79 -8.56 -9.32 -19.97
CA LEU A 79 -7.81 -8.61 -18.95
C LEU A 79 -6.52 -8.03 -19.50
N VAL A 80 -6.17 -6.86 -18.98
CA VAL A 80 -4.87 -6.22 -19.14
C VAL A 80 -4.11 -6.40 -17.83
N ILE A 81 -3.05 -7.21 -17.86
CA ILE A 81 -2.18 -7.41 -16.70
C ILE A 81 -0.92 -6.57 -16.87
N ALA A 82 -0.74 -5.63 -15.94
CA ALA A 82 0.47 -4.86 -15.75
C ALA A 82 1.27 -5.43 -14.56
N THR A 83 2.48 -5.91 -14.80
CA THR A 83 3.44 -6.22 -13.73
C THR A 83 4.69 -5.35 -13.85
N LYS A 84 5.54 -5.38 -12.83
CA LYS A 84 6.74 -4.55 -12.76
C LYS A 84 7.90 -5.29 -12.12
N PHE A 85 9.10 -4.98 -12.58
CA PHE A 85 10.37 -5.48 -12.03
C PHE A 85 11.28 -4.30 -11.64
N GLY A 86 12.29 -4.57 -10.81
CA GLY A 86 13.31 -3.59 -10.45
C GLY A 86 13.88 -3.81 -9.06
N TYR A 87 13.04 -4.23 -8.12
CA TYR A 87 13.44 -4.45 -6.74
C TYR A 87 14.16 -5.78 -6.52
N ILE A 88 15.29 -5.71 -5.84
CA ILE A 88 15.96 -6.83 -5.19
C ILE A 88 15.69 -6.69 -3.69
N GLN A 89 14.66 -7.39 -3.23
CA GLN A 89 14.18 -7.42 -1.85
C GLN A 89 13.81 -8.87 -1.50
N ASN A 90 13.79 -9.20 -0.21
CA ASN A 90 13.31 -10.50 0.29
C ASN A 90 13.95 -11.69 -0.45
N GLU A 91 13.15 -12.49 -1.15
CA GLU A 91 13.62 -13.65 -1.91
C GLU A 91 14.69 -13.29 -2.95
N ASN A 92 14.58 -12.14 -3.62
CA ASN A 92 15.61 -11.71 -4.57
C ASN A 92 16.94 -11.38 -3.86
N MET A 93 16.94 -10.94 -2.60
CA MET A 93 18.18 -10.77 -1.83
C MET A 93 18.84 -12.13 -1.56
N ARG A 94 18.05 -13.15 -1.19
CA ARG A 94 18.53 -14.53 -1.05
C ARG A 94 19.14 -15.04 -2.35
N LEU A 95 18.42 -14.92 -3.47
CA LEU A 95 18.89 -15.35 -4.79
C LEU A 95 20.16 -14.60 -5.24
N LEU A 96 20.27 -13.31 -4.92
CA LEU A 96 21.50 -12.55 -5.17
C LEU A 96 22.69 -13.14 -4.39
N SER A 97 22.51 -13.41 -3.10
CA SER A 97 23.55 -14.01 -2.25
C SER A 97 23.97 -15.42 -2.70
N GLU A 98 23.06 -16.16 -3.35
CA GLU A 98 23.31 -17.48 -3.92
C GLU A 98 23.94 -17.42 -5.32
N GLY A 99 24.22 -16.22 -5.84
CA GLY A 99 24.88 -16.04 -7.13
C GLY A 99 23.98 -16.29 -8.35
N VAL A 100 22.65 -16.31 -8.16
CA VAL A 100 21.68 -16.50 -9.26
C VAL A 100 21.81 -15.39 -10.30
N PHE A 101 22.13 -14.17 -9.84
CA PHE A 101 22.29 -13.00 -10.70
C PHE A 101 23.73 -12.73 -11.16
N LYS A 102 24.64 -13.73 -11.13
CA LYS A 102 26.06 -13.57 -11.51
C LYS A 102 26.34 -13.05 -12.92
N ARG A 103 25.34 -13.07 -13.82
CA ARG A 103 25.44 -12.48 -15.17
C ARG A 103 25.12 -10.98 -15.21
N VAL A 104 24.60 -10.43 -14.12
CA VAL A 104 24.43 -8.99 -13.94
C VAL A 104 25.77 -8.42 -13.46
N PRO A 105 26.34 -7.43 -14.15
CA PRO A 105 27.53 -6.74 -13.66
C PRO A 105 27.27 -6.13 -12.27
N PRO A 106 28.19 -6.24 -11.29
CA PRO A 106 27.96 -5.70 -9.95
C PRO A 106 27.59 -4.22 -9.92
N GLU A 107 28.18 -3.40 -10.79
CA GLU A 107 27.93 -1.97 -10.93
C GLU A 107 26.51 -1.62 -11.40
N GLU A 108 25.78 -2.60 -11.96
CA GLU A 108 24.38 -2.44 -12.35
C GLU A 108 23.41 -2.68 -11.18
N ILE A 109 23.90 -3.22 -10.06
CA ILE A 109 23.12 -3.41 -8.84
C ILE A 109 23.26 -2.15 -7.99
N VAL A 110 22.13 -1.48 -7.77
CA VAL A 110 22.05 -0.27 -6.95
C VAL A 110 21.71 -0.66 -5.52
N GLU A 111 22.67 -0.55 -4.62
CA GLU A 111 22.51 -0.83 -3.19
C GLU A 111 21.88 0.38 -2.47
N TYR A 112 20.56 0.53 -2.57
CA TYR A 112 19.87 1.68 -2.00
C TYR A 112 19.80 1.64 -0.46
N SER A 113 19.61 0.45 0.12
CA SER A 113 19.69 0.22 1.57
C SER A 113 19.92 -1.27 1.85
N ASN A 114 20.27 -1.63 3.10
CA ASN A 114 20.55 -3.02 3.50
C ASN A 114 19.43 -4.03 3.17
N GLU A 115 18.18 -3.57 3.10
CA GLU A 115 17.02 -4.44 2.83
C GLU A 115 16.41 -4.22 1.44
N CYS A 116 16.95 -3.29 0.65
CA CYS A 116 16.39 -2.91 -0.63
C CYS A 116 17.48 -2.50 -1.61
N TYR A 117 17.77 -3.41 -2.55
CA TYR A 117 18.60 -3.14 -3.71
C TYR A 117 17.71 -2.96 -4.95
N HIS A 118 18.28 -2.45 -6.04
CA HIS A 118 17.56 -2.18 -7.27
C HIS A 118 18.38 -2.52 -8.50
N CYS A 119 17.75 -3.09 -9.52
CA CYS A 119 18.41 -3.45 -10.77
C CYS A 119 17.44 -3.40 -11.95
N ILE A 120 17.87 -2.74 -13.03
CA ILE A 120 17.13 -2.66 -14.30
C ILE A 120 17.86 -3.37 -15.45
N HIS A 121 18.97 -4.05 -15.16
CA HIS A 121 19.78 -4.69 -16.17
C HIS A 121 18.99 -5.76 -16.96
N PRO A 122 19.18 -5.89 -18.29
CA PRO A 122 18.48 -6.88 -19.13
C PRO A 122 18.48 -8.31 -18.58
N GLU A 123 19.59 -8.79 -18.02
CA GLU A 123 19.67 -10.14 -17.42
C GLU A 123 18.71 -10.32 -16.24
N PHE A 124 18.65 -9.33 -15.34
CA PHE A 124 17.75 -9.36 -14.20
C PHE A 124 16.30 -9.24 -14.66
N MET A 125 16.00 -8.33 -15.60
CA MET A 125 14.66 -8.17 -16.17
C MET A 125 14.12 -9.50 -16.72
N ARG A 126 14.91 -10.25 -17.50
CA ARG A 126 14.48 -11.53 -18.08
C ARG A 126 14.18 -12.61 -17.03
N ASP A 127 15.03 -12.72 -16.00
CA ASP A 127 14.78 -13.64 -14.88
C ASP A 127 13.46 -13.26 -14.18
N GLN A 128 13.30 -11.98 -13.85
CA GLN A 128 12.10 -11.51 -13.15
C GLN A 128 10.83 -11.67 -13.99
N LEU A 129 10.87 -11.39 -15.30
CA LEU A 129 9.75 -11.65 -16.21
C LEU A 129 9.41 -13.14 -16.25
N THR A 130 10.39 -14.03 -16.30
CA THR A 130 10.17 -15.49 -16.31
C THR A 130 9.43 -15.94 -15.07
N ARG A 131 9.91 -15.55 -13.88
CA ARG A 131 9.27 -15.88 -12.61
C ARG A 131 7.89 -15.23 -12.47
N SER A 132 7.69 -14.03 -13.01
CA SER A 132 6.39 -13.36 -13.01
C SER A 132 5.36 -14.13 -13.82
N LEU A 133 5.73 -14.57 -15.03
CA LEU A 133 4.86 -15.39 -15.89
C LEU A 133 4.50 -16.73 -15.23
N GLU A 134 5.45 -17.36 -14.53
CA GLU A 134 5.20 -18.58 -13.74
C GLU A 134 4.20 -18.35 -12.60
N ARG A 135 4.40 -17.29 -11.79
CA ARG A 135 3.50 -16.95 -10.69
C ARG A 135 2.10 -16.56 -11.17
N LEU A 136 2.03 -15.77 -12.24
CA LEU A 136 0.78 -15.37 -12.89
C LEU A 136 0.12 -16.50 -13.69
N LYS A 137 0.81 -17.62 -13.89
CA LYS A 137 0.35 -18.78 -14.69
C LYS A 137 -0.15 -18.37 -16.08
N THR A 138 0.59 -17.49 -16.75
CA THR A 138 0.25 -16.98 -18.07
C THR A 138 1.47 -16.92 -18.98
N LYS A 139 1.26 -16.98 -20.30
CA LYS A 139 2.36 -16.96 -21.28
C LYS A 139 2.90 -15.55 -21.56
N PHE A 140 2.12 -14.52 -21.23
CA PHE A 140 2.49 -13.14 -21.47
C PHE A 140 1.81 -12.19 -20.49
N VAL A 141 2.43 -11.03 -20.28
CA VAL A 141 1.78 -9.86 -19.66
C VAL A 141 1.48 -8.81 -20.72
N ASP A 142 0.46 -8.00 -20.48
CA ASP A 142 0.08 -6.95 -21.42
C ASP A 142 1.07 -5.77 -21.30
N ILE A 143 1.44 -5.42 -20.07
CA ILE A 143 2.37 -4.32 -19.79
C ILE A 143 3.43 -4.78 -18.80
N LEU A 144 4.70 -4.54 -19.13
CA LEU A 144 5.82 -4.67 -18.20
C LEU A 144 6.39 -3.29 -17.85
N PHE A 145 6.28 -2.88 -16.59
CA PHE A 145 6.85 -1.64 -16.11
C PHE A 145 8.25 -1.83 -15.54
N VAL A 146 9.15 -0.89 -15.85
CA VAL A 146 10.36 -0.65 -15.06
C VAL A 146 9.94 0.06 -13.77
N HIS A 147 10.18 -0.56 -12.62
CA HIS A 147 9.68 -0.07 -11.33
C HIS A 147 10.73 0.80 -10.64
N ASN A 148 10.45 2.10 -10.53
CA ASN A 148 11.23 3.13 -9.86
C ASN A 148 12.72 3.17 -10.25
N PRO A 149 13.06 3.34 -11.54
CA PRO A 149 14.46 3.49 -12.00
C PRO A 149 15.22 4.64 -11.32
N GLU A 150 14.52 5.62 -10.75
CA GLU A 150 15.10 6.73 -9.98
C GLU A 150 15.87 6.29 -8.74
N TYR A 151 15.76 5.05 -8.26
CA TYR A 151 16.59 4.55 -7.15
C TYR A 151 18.09 4.70 -7.45
N TYR A 152 18.49 4.61 -8.73
CA TYR A 152 19.84 4.95 -9.15
C TYR A 152 20.21 6.40 -8.81
N LEU A 153 19.34 7.36 -9.11
CA LEU A 153 19.55 8.77 -8.79
C LEU A 153 19.55 8.99 -7.28
N MET A 154 18.64 8.36 -6.54
CA MET A 154 18.57 8.52 -5.09
C MET A 154 19.85 8.04 -4.39
N THR A 155 20.48 6.97 -4.89
CA THR A 155 21.76 6.47 -4.35
C THR A 155 22.95 7.33 -4.78
N ASN A 156 22.99 7.81 -6.02
CA ASN A 156 24.17 8.48 -6.59
C ASN A 156 24.13 10.02 -6.55
N VAL A 157 22.96 10.60 -6.33
CA VAL A 157 22.73 12.05 -6.15
C VAL A 157 22.28 12.28 -4.71
N ASN A 158 23.22 12.11 -3.78
CA ASN A 158 22.95 12.09 -2.34
C ASN A 158 23.49 13.31 -1.59
N ASN A 159 24.11 14.26 -2.29
CA ASN A 159 24.60 15.52 -1.73
C ASN A 159 24.47 16.68 -2.74
N PRO A 160 24.52 17.95 -2.30
CA PRO A 160 24.35 19.12 -3.17
C PRO A 160 25.40 19.28 -4.29
N GLU A 161 26.60 18.70 -4.12
CA GLU A 161 27.70 18.79 -5.10
C GLU A 161 27.61 17.72 -6.20
N SER A 162 26.70 16.77 -6.05
CA SER A 162 26.50 15.66 -6.99
C SER A 162 26.17 16.21 -8.38
N ASN A 163 26.86 15.70 -9.40
CA ASN A 163 26.59 16.09 -10.78
C ASN A 163 25.30 15.41 -11.30
N VAL A 164 24.16 16.06 -11.02
CA VAL A 164 22.82 15.57 -11.36
C VAL A 164 22.70 15.18 -12.83
N LYS A 165 23.15 16.06 -13.75
CA LYS A 165 23.06 15.83 -15.20
C LYS A 165 23.85 14.61 -15.64
N LYS A 166 25.04 14.38 -15.07
CA LYS A 166 25.85 13.17 -15.35
C LYS A 166 25.08 11.91 -14.97
N HIS A 167 24.51 11.86 -13.76
CA HIS A 167 23.80 10.67 -13.29
C HIS A 167 22.47 10.45 -14.02
N GLN A 168 21.76 11.51 -14.37
CA GLN A 168 20.59 11.43 -15.26
C GLN A 168 20.98 10.82 -16.62
N GLY A 169 22.09 11.25 -17.22
CA GLY A 169 22.60 10.66 -18.46
C GLY A 169 22.95 9.18 -18.33
N ILE A 170 23.58 8.77 -17.22
CA ILE A 170 23.88 7.35 -16.94
C ILE A 170 22.57 6.54 -16.86
N LEU A 171 21.57 7.04 -16.14
CA LEU A 171 20.28 6.35 -16.02
C LEU A 171 19.58 6.18 -17.38
N LEU A 172 19.58 7.22 -18.22
CA LEU A 172 19.03 7.16 -19.58
C LEU A 172 19.77 6.13 -20.45
N ASN A 173 21.09 6.02 -20.33
CA ASN A 173 21.87 4.99 -21.03
C ASN A 173 21.50 3.57 -20.57
N ARG A 174 21.30 3.37 -19.27
CA ARG A 174 20.83 2.07 -18.72
C ARG A 174 19.44 1.72 -19.25
N LEU A 175 18.54 2.71 -19.31
CA LEU A 175 17.20 2.53 -19.91
C LEU A 175 17.27 2.21 -21.41
N ALA A 176 18.19 2.81 -22.16
CA ALA A 176 18.36 2.51 -23.58
C ALA A 176 18.73 1.05 -23.83
N LEU A 177 19.69 0.50 -23.07
CA LEU A 177 20.06 -0.91 -23.14
C LEU A 177 18.89 -1.83 -22.76
N LEU A 178 18.15 -1.46 -21.72
CA LEU A 178 16.97 -2.20 -21.29
C LEU A 178 15.85 -2.17 -22.34
N PHE A 179 15.57 -1.02 -22.96
CA PHE A 179 14.51 -0.88 -23.96
C PHE A 179 14.77 -1.79 -25.15
N GLU A 180 16.02 -1.95 -25.59
CA GLU A 180 16.36 -2.95 -26.62
C GLU A 180 15.96 -4.37 -26.23
N GLU A 181 16.19 -4.79 -24.98
CA GLU A 181 15.77 -6.13 -24.54
C GLU A 181 14.24 -6.24 -24.39
N LEU A 182 13.57 -5.17 -23.97
CA LEU A 182 12.10 -5.15 -23.89
C LEU A 182 11.45 -5.27 -25.28
N GLU A 183 12.01 -4.61 -26.30
CA GLU A 183 11.60 -4.81 -27.70
C GLU A 183 11.80 -6.27 -28.16
N ARG A 184 12.87 -6.93 -27.73
CA ARG A 184 13.06 -8.38 -27.99
C ARG A 184 12.01 -9.23 -27.27
N GLU A 185 11.62 -8.90 -26.04
CA GLU A 185 10.56 -9.61 -25.31
C GLU A 185 9.17 -9.42 -25.94
N ILE A 186 8.92 -8.29 -26.60
CA ILE A 186 7.75 -8.09 -27.48
C ILE A 186 7.81 -9.03 -28.68
N ASP A 187 8.96 -9.10 -29.35
CA ASP A 187 9.18 -10.00 -30.50
C ASP A 187 9.04 -11.48 -30.10
N ARG A 188 9.45 -11.84 -28.88
CA ARG A 188 9.23 -13.18 -28.27
C ARG A 188 7.78 -13.40 -27.82
N GLY A 189 6.95 -12.36 -27.85
CA GLY A 189 5.54 -12.41 -27.51
C GLY A 189 5.24 -12.57 -26.01
N ARG A 190 6.24 -12.33 -25.14
CA ARG A 190 6.13 -12.48 -23.67
C ARG A 190 5.60 -11.22 -22.99
N ILE A 191 5.74 -10.07 -23.64
CA ILE A 191 5.08 -8.81 -23.27
C ILE A 191 4.37 -8.22 -24.50
N ARG A 192 3.35 -7.37 -24.31
CA ARG A 192 2.70 -6.65 -25.43
C ARG A 192 3.21 -5.21 -25.56
N ALA A 193 3.49 -4.59 -24.43
CA ALA A 193 4.07 -3.25 -24.32
C ALA A 193 4.90 -3.15 -23.05
N TYR A 194 5.65 -2.05 -22.93
CA TYR A 194 6.36 -1.70 -21.70
C TYR A 194 6.19 -0.22 -21.34
N GLY A 195 6.58 0.10 -20.12
CA GLY A 195 6.47 1.45 -19.58
C GLY A 195 7.42 1.69 -18.42
N ILE A 196 7.36 2.89 -17.85
CA ILE A 196 8.07 3.23 -16.61
C ILE A 196 7.05 3.57 -15.53
N SER A 197 7.16 2.90 -14.38
CA SER A 197 6.47 3.27 -13.16
C SER A 197 7.46 4.05 -12.29
N SER A 198 7.26 5.34 -12.11
CA SER A 198 8.21 6.19 -11.37
C SER A 198 7.50 7.16 -10.45
N ASN A 199 7.95 7.21 -9.20
CA ASN A 199 7.56 8.27 -8.27
C ASN A 199 8.18 9.61 -8.66
N SER A 200 9.34 9.59 -9.31
CA SER A 200 10.01 10.84 -9.71
C SER A 200 9.23 11.68 -10.71
N PHE A 201 8.27 11.08 -11.43
CA PHE A 201 7.40 11.78 -12.36
C PHE A 201 6.41 12.74 -11.71
N SER A 202 6.17 12.63 -10.40
CA SER A 202 5.40 13.63 -9.64
C SER A 202 6.25 14.77 -9.07
N LEU A 203 7.57 14.72 -9.23
CA LEU A 203 8.49 15.76 -8.79
C LEU A 203 8.64 16.86 -9.84
N LYS A 204 9.06 18.04 -9.39
CA LYS A 204 9.46 19.13 -10.28
C LYS A 204 10.68 18.72 -11.12
N PRO A 205 10.77 19.12 -12.41
CA PRO A 205 11.93 18.81 -13.25
C PRO A 205 13.29 19.28 -12.71
N SER A 206 13.29 20.28 -11.82
CA SER A 206 14.49 20.80 -11.16
C SER A 206 14.97 19.93 -9.99
N HIS A 207 14.21 18.92 -9.58
CA HIS A 207 14.56 18.06 -8.44
C HIS A 207 15.71 17.10 -8.81
N GLY A 208 16.70 16.93 -7.92
CA GLY A 208 17.91 16.11 -8.19
C GLY A 208 17.63 14.63 -8.49
N HIS A 209 16.50 14.10 -7.99
CA HIS A 209 16.06 12.72 -8.24
C HIS A 209 15.02 12.59 -9.35
N PHE A 210 14.74 13.66 -10.11
CA PHE A 210 13.82 13.61 -11.23
C PHE A 210 14.39 12.77 -12.38
N LEU A 211 13.65 11.76 -12.85
CA LEU A 211 13.98 11.02 -14.06
C LEU A 211 13.56 11.83 -15.30
N PRO A 212 14.52 12.29 -16.14
CA PRO A 212 14.16 13.01 -17.35
C PRO A 212 13.37 12.11 -18.29
N TYR A 213 12.20 12.57 -18.72
CA TYR A 213 11.32 11.81 -19.60
C TYR A 213 11.44 12.21 -21.08
N GLN A 214 11.99 13.39 -21.38
CA GLN A 214 11.89 14.04 -22.69
C GLN A 214 12.42 13.19 -23.84
N ASP A 215 13.49 12.42 -23.60
CA ASP A 215 14.14 11.59 -24.62
C ASP A 215 13.63 10.13 -24.64
N LEU A 216 12.74 9.71 -23.73
CA LEU A 216 12.37 8.30 -23.59
C LEU A 216 11.75 7.69 -24.85
N VAL A 217 10.90 8.45 -25.55
CA VAL A 217 10.26 8.01 -26.81
C VAL A 217 11.30 7.86 -27.93
N LYS A 218 12.27 8.77 -27.99
CA LYS A 218 13.38 8.69 -28.93
C LYS A 218 14.25 7.46 -28.64
N ILE A 219 14.57 7.22 -27.36
CA ILE A 219 15.32 6.04 -26.92
C ILE A 219 14.58 4.75 -27.32
N ALA A 220 13.27 4.67 -27.07
CA ALA A 220 12.44 3.54 -27.45
C ALA A 220 12.38 3.31 -28.97
N THR A 221 12.27 4.39 -29.75
CA THR A 221 12.30 4.33 -31.22
C THR A 221 13.61 3.72 -31.71
N THR A 222 14.75 4.25 -31.26
CA THR A 222 16.07 3.73 -31.61
C THR A 222 16.25 2.28 -31.19
N ALA A 223 15.77 1.90 -30.00
CA ALA A 223 15.83 0.52 -29.53
C ALA A 223 15.06 -0.43 -30.47
N SER A 224 13.83 -0.06 -30.87
CA SER A 224 13.01 -0.88 -31.76
C SER A 224 13.64 -1.02 -33.16
N GLU A 225 14.19 0.08 -33.70
CA GLU A 225 14.92 0.07 -34.98
C GLU A 225 16.13 -0.87 -34.96
N ARG A 226 16.93 -0.84 -33.89
CA ARG A 226 18.10 -1.75 -33.72
C ARG A 226 17.68 -3.21 -33.69
N VAL A 227 16.64 -3.55 -32.93
CA VAL A 227 16.13 -4.91 -32.83
C VAL A 227 15.62 -5.41 -34.19
N ARG A 228 14.89 -4.56 -34.94
CA ARG A 228 14.42 -4.87 -36.29
C ARG A 228 15.58 -5.09 -37.27
N ALA A 229 16.58 -4.22 -37.25
CA ALA A 229 17.76 -4.33 -38.12
C ALA A 229 18.53 -5.63 -37.85
N GLN A 230 18.74 -5.99 -36.58
CA GLN A 230 19.41 -7.23 -36.19
C GLN A 230 18.64 -8.47 -36.66
N LYS A 231 17.31 -8.45 -36.57
CA LYS A 231 16.45 -9.53 -37.07
C LYS A 231 16.54 -9.70 -38.59
N GLN A 232 16.56 -8.59 -39.34
CA GLN A 232 16.73 -8.61 -40.80
C GLN A 232 18.11 -9.15 -41.19
N ALA A 233 19.17 -8.78 -40.47
CA ALA A 233 20.53 -9.30 -40.69
C ALA A 233 20.63 -10.82 -40.41
N GLN A 234 19.99 -11.31 -39.35
CA GLN A 234 19.96 -12.75 -39.04
C GLN A 234 19.12 -13.54 -40.05
N GLY A 235 17.98 -12.99 -40.50
CA GLY A 235 17.13 -13.61 -41.53
C GLY A 235 17.80 -13.67 -42.91
N THR A 236 18.58 -12.66 -43.29
CA THR A 236 19.35 -12.65 -44.55
C THR A 236 20.55 -13.61 -44.51
N MET A 237 21.21 -13.78 -43.36
CA MET A 237 22.24 -14.81 -43.15
C MET A 237 21.67 -16.24 -43.21
N ALA A 238 20.50 -16.48 -42.60
CA ALA A 238 19.80 -17.76 -42.70
C ALA A 238 19.27 -18.05 -44.12
N GLY A 239 18.86 -17.01 -44.86
CA GLY A 239 18.41 -17.10 -46.25
C GLY A 239 19.53 -17.38 -47.27
N ARG A 240 20.78 -17.00 -46.98
CA ARG A 240 21.95 -17.32 -47.84
C ARG A 240 22.30 -18.82 -47.87
N HIS A 241 21.78 -19.63 -46.96
CA HIS A 241 21.91 -21.10 -46.98
C HIS A 241 20.73 -21.84 -47.62
N ARG A 242 19.78 -21.13 -48.26
CA ARG A 242 18.73 -21.76 -49.05
C ARG A 242 18.76 -21.24 -50.48
N THR A 243 19.25 -22.08 -51.38
CA THR A 243 19.20 -21.88 -52.83
C THR A 243 17.74 -21.75 -53.28
N PRO A 244 17.33 -20.66 -53.96
CA PRO A 244 15.95 -20.50 -54.38
C PRO A 244 15.72 -21.14 -55.76
N LEU A 245 14.78 -22.10 -55.83
CA LEU A 245 14.12 -22.49 -57.07
C LEU A 245 13.12 -21.38 -57.45
N ARG A 246 13.34 -20.72 -58.59
CA ARG A 246 12.39 -19.77 -59.18
C ARG A 246 11.19 -20.52 -59.76
N PRO A 247 10.00 -19.89 -59.73
CA PRO A 247 9.35 -19.59 -61.01
C PRO A 247 8.83 -18.14 -61.12
N LYS A 248 8.34 -17.86 -62.34
CA LYS A 248 8.21 -16.60 -63.06
C LYS A 248 7.16 -15.60 -62.55
N VAL A 249 7.40 -14.36 -62.98
CA VAL A 249 6.64 -13.12 -62.82
C VAL A 249 5.52 -13.00 -63.85
N GLU A 250 4.35 -12.51 -63.42
CA GLU A 250 3.38 -11.64 -64.13
C GLU A 250 2.73 -10.82 -62.98
N GLY A 251 2.68 -9.49 -62.89
CA GLY A 251 2.42 -8.44 -63.88
C GLY A 251 0.99 -7.93 -63.62
N VAL A 252 0.80 -6.69 -63.10
CA VAL A 252 -0.26 -5.72 -63.49
C VAL A 252 -0.31 -4.49 -62.56
N ALA A 253 -0.61 -3.37 -63.21
CA ALA A 253 -0.58 -1.95 -62.93
C ALA A 253 -1.26 -1.36 -61.67
N THR A 254 -0.74 -0.18 -61.34
CA THR A 254 -1.19 0.91 -60.46
C THR A 254 -2.49 1.61 -60.90
N THR A 255 -3.27 2.12 -59.95
CA THR A 255 -3.94 3.44 -60.07
C THR A 255 -4.04 4.15 -58.71
N ASN A 256 -3.64 5.43 -58.70
CA ASN A 256 -3.84 6.39 -57.61
C ASN A 256 -5.10 7.20 -57.89
N SER A 257 -5.86 7.56 -56.86
CA SER A 257 -6.77 8.71 -56.93
C SER A 257 -6.75 9.51 -55.63
N ALA A 258 -6.52 10.81 -55.77
CA ALA A 258 -6.51 11.80 -54.72
C ALA A 258 -7.92 12.39 -54.54
N ARG A 259 -8.27 12.77 -53.30
CA ARG A 259 -9.34 13.75 -53.03
C ARG A 259 -8.90 14.73 -51.95
N GLN A 260 -8.99 16.01 -52.32
CA GLN A 260 -8.89 17.19 -51.47
C GLN A 260 -10.20 17.41 -50.71
N GLY A 261 -10.14 18.08 -49.55
CA GLY A 261 -11.30 18.55 -48.80
C GLY A 261 -10.91 19.48 -47.64
N THR A 262 -10.83 20.77 -47.96
CA THR A 262 -11.19 22.00 -47.20
C THR A 262 -11.15 22.06 -45.67
N TRP A 263 -10.51 23.15 -45.19
CA TRP A 263 -10.49 23.65 -43.82
C TRP A 263 -11.78 24.43 -43.47
N SER A 264 -12.28 24.25 -42.25
CA SER A 264 -13.16 25.20 -41.56
C SER A 264 -12.79 25.24 -40.07
N GLU A 265 -12.47 26.44 -39.58
CA GLU A 265 -12.26 26.75 -38.17
C GLU A 265 -13.63 26.81 -37.47
N ASP A 266 -13.81 26.00 -36.42
CA ASP A 266 -14.83 26.25 -35.40
C ASP A 266 -14.35 25.71 -34.04
N HIS A 267 -14.43 26.57 -33.02
CA HIS A 267 -13.99 26.29 -31.65
C HIS A 267 -14.87 25.24 -30.96
N ILE A 268 -14.41 23.99 -30.88
CA ILE A 268 -15.08 22.89 -30.18
C ILE A 268 -14.33 22.57 -28.87
N ARG A 269 -15.03 22.66 -27.73
CA ARG A 269 -14.59 22.15 -26.43
C ARG A 269 -14.33 20.64 -26.53
N PRO A 270 -13.29 20.08 -25.89
CA PRO A 270 -12.89 18.70 -26.14
C PRO A 270 -13.96 17.72 -25.63
N SER A 271 -14.38 16.81 -26.52
CA SER A 271 -15.22 15.65 -26.24
C SER A 271 -14.53 14.69 -25.25
N PRO A 272 -15.27 13.98 -24.39
CA PRO A 272 -14.69 13.00 -23.47
C PRO A 272 -13.95 11.89 -24.21
N ALA A 273 -12.79 11.49 -23.69
CA ALA A 273 -11.88 10.56 -24.33
C ALA A 273 -12.52 9.17 -24.48
N THR A 274 -12.59 8.69 -25.71
CA THR A 274 -13.00 7.31 -26.05
C THR A 274 -12.04 6.31 -25.39
N PRO A 275 -12.49 5.09 -25.00
CA PRO A 275 -11.61 4.11 -24.37
C PRO A 275 -10.38 3.82 -25.23
N ASN A 276 -9.19 4.05 -24.68
CA ASN A 276 -7.94 3.90 -25.43
C ASN A 276 -7.78 2.48 -25.94
N THR A 277 -7.80 2.36 -27.26
CA THR A 277 -7.32 1.17 -27.95
C THR A 277 -5.80 1.22 -28.03
N LEU A 278 -5.13 0.07 -27.89
CA LEU A 278 -3.67 -0.06 -28.02
C LEU A 278 -3.25 0.28 -29.47
N SER A 279 -3.11 1.56 -29.80
CA SER A 279 -2.55 2.03 -31.07
C SER A 279 -1.08 1.59 -31.16
N ARG A 280 -0.72 0.90 -32.25
CA ARG A 280 0.66 0.46 -32.46
C ARG A 280 1.53 1.64 -32.86
N THR A 281 2.28 2.17 -31.88
CA THR A 281 3.44 3.02 -32.16
C THR A 281 4.55 2.21 -32.86
N SER A 282 5.57 2.87 -33.40
CA SER A 282 6.71 2.19 -34.02
C SER A 282 7.53 1.36 -33.04
N HIS A 283 7.31 1.50 -31.73
CA HIS A 283 7.99 0.80 -30.64
C HIS A 283 6.98 0.25 -29.61
N GLY A 284 7.48 -0.41 -28.57
CA GLY A 284 6.70 -0.98 -27.47
C GLY A 284 6.50 -0.06 -26.26
N PHE A 285 7.25 1.03 -26.14
CA PHE A 285 7.10 1.99 -25.05
C PHE A 285 5.77 2.74 -25.20
N GLY A 286 4.84 2.50 -24.28
CA GLY A 286 3.47 3.03 -24.40
C GLY A 286 2.87 3.57 -23.11
N PHE A 287 3.54 3.41 -21.97
CA PHE A 287 2.91 3.61 -20.67
C PHE A 287 3.80 4.34 -19.68
N LEU A 288 3.23 5.32 -18.97
CA LEU A 288 3.76 5.83 -17.71
C LEU A 288 2.81 5.44 -16.57
N GLN A 289 3.38 5.01 -15.46
CA GLN A 289 2.68 4.92 -14.18
C GLN A 289 3.34 5.88 -13.19
N MET A 290 2.54 6.70 -12.51
CA MET A 290 3.07 7.74 -11.64
C MET A 290 2.09 8.16 -10.54
N PRO A 291 2.58 8.70 -9.43
CA PRO A 291 1.72 9.26 -8.41
C PRO A 291 0.89 10.42 -8.96
N GLY A 292 -0.38 10.47 -8.58
CA GLY A 292 -1.25 11.62 -8.84
C GLY A 292 -2.48 11.60 -7.95
N ASN A 293 -2.79 12.74 -7.35
CA ASN A 293 -3.95 12.96 -6.49
C ASN A 293 -4.22 14.47 -6.34
N LEU A 294 -5.30 14.84 -5.64
CA LEU A 294 -5.72 16.24 -5.46
C LEU A 294 -4.63 17.16 -4.85
N LEU A 295 -3.64 16.59 -4.14
CA LEU A 295 -2.56 17.36 -3.52
C LEU A 295 -1.25 17.32 -4.31
N GLU A 296 -1.04 16.29 -5.14
CA GLU A 296 0.17 16.04 -5.96
C GLU A 296 -0.14 16.15 -7.47
N MET A 297 -0.51 17.35 -7.94
CA MET A 297 -0.88 17.58 -9.35
C MET A 297 0.28 18.01 -10.26
N GLU A 298 1.45 18.33 -9.71
CA GLU A 298 2.64 18.77 -10.48
C GLU A 298 2.96 17.83 -11.64
N GLY A 299 3.03 16.53 -11.34
CA GLY A 299 3.33 15.50 -12.34
C GLY A 299 2.24 15.34 -13.39
N VAL A 300 0.97 15.49 -13.01
CA VAL A 300 -0.14 15.44 -13.97
C VAL A 300 0.03 16.60 -14.96
N GLN A 301 0.16 17.82 -14.46
CA GLN A 301 0.28 19.04 -15.27
C GLN A 301 1.52 19.10 -16.17
N THR A 302 2.58 18.35 -15.81
CA THR A 302 3.86 18.35 -16.53
C THR A 302 4.12 17.02 -17.25
N THR A 303 4.47 15.96 -16.52
CA THR A 303 4.83 14.65 -17.05
C THR A 303 3.69 13.99 -17.81
N ALA A 304 2.47 13.96 -17.26
CA ALA A 304 1.33 13.34 -17.94
C ALA A 304 0.95 14.12 -19.20
N LYS A 305 0.95 15.47 -19.13
CA LYS A 305 0.78 16.33 -20.31
C LYS A 305 1.77 15.98 -21.43
N TRP A 306 3.05 15.87 -21.12
CA TRP A 306 4.07 15.47 -22.09
C TRP A 306 3.78 14.07 -22.63
N ALA A 307 3.47 13.10 -21.77
CA ALA A 307 3.20 11.72 -22.15
C ALA A 307 2.05 11.63 -23.16
N LYS A 308 0.94 12.35 -22.92
CA LYS A 308 -0.18 12.42 -23.87
C LYS A 308 0.21 13.04 -25.21
N ALA A 309 1.03 14.10 -25.21
CA ALA A 309 1.53 14.70 -26.43
C ALA A 309 2.42 13.74 -27.26
N GLN A 310 2.99 12.71 -26.62
CA GLN A 310 3.73 11.64 -27.29
C GLN A 310 2.88 10.40 -27.63
N GLY A 311 1.57 10.43 -27.38
CA GLY A 311 0.68 9.28 -27.60
C GLY A 311 0.82 8.16 -26.57
N LEU A 312 1.42 8.43 -25.40
CA LEU A 312 1.53 7.46 -24.31
C LEU A 312 0.25 7.45 -23.46
N SER A 313 0.01 6.32 -22.81
CA SER A 313 -1.02 6.17 -21.78
C SER A 313 -0.45 6.45 -20.38
N VAL A 314 -1.24 7.08 -19.53
CA VAL A 314 -0.87 7.49 -18.17
C VAL A 314 -1.78 6.81 -17.15
N PHE A 315 -1.17 6.05 -16.25
CA PHE A 315 -1.83 5.43 -15.11
C PHE A 315 -1.43 6.12 -13.82
N LEU A 316 -2.42 6.55 -13.02
CA LEU A 316 -2.15 7.15 -11.73
C LEU A 316 -2.22 6.11 -10.60
N ASN A 317 -1.18 6.04 -9.78
CA ASN A 317 -1.21 5.35 -8.50
C ASN A 317 -1.29 6.36 -7.34
N ARG A 318 -1.62 5.85 -6.14
CA ARG A 318 -1.83 6.67 -4.93
C ARG A 318 -2.91 7.77 -5.06
N PRO A 319 -4.07 7.54 -5.71
CA PRO A 319 -5.11 8.57 -5.86
C PRO A 319 -5.65 9.09 -4.52
N LEU A 320 -5.57 8.27 -3.45
CA LEU A 320 -6.13 8.59 -2.13
C LEU A 320 -5.07 8.72 -1.01
N ASN A 321 -3.78 8.67 -1.33
CA ASN A 321 -2.72 8.78 -0.33
C ASN A 321 -1.62 9.72 -0.83
N ALA A 322 -1.69 10.97 -0.41
CA ALA A 322 -0.74 11.99 -0.82
C ALA A 322 0.55 11.92 -0.01
N MET A 323 1.69 12.00 -0.70
CA MET A 323 3.02 12.11 -0.13
C MET A 323 3.66 13.44 -0.53
N SER A 324 2.96 14.54 -0.26
CA SER A 324 3.46 15.89 -0.57
C SER A 324 4.69 16.22 0.30
N PRO A 325 5.73 16.86 -0.23
CA PRO A 325 6.81 17.42 0.58
C PRO A 325 6.34 18.48 1.59
N ASP A 326 5.24 19.19 1.24
CA ASP A 326 4.73 20.32 2.04
C ASP A 326 3.95 19.87 3.29
N HIS A 327 3.57 18.59 3.36
CA HIS A 327 2.71 18.05 4.39
C HIS A 327 3.17 16.65 4.82
N HIS A 328 2.93 16.27 6.07
CA HIS A 328 2.98 14.84 6.43
C HIS A 328 2.02 14.04 5.54
N PRO A 329 2.27 12.74 5.29
CA PRO A 329 1.46 12.03 4.33
C PRO A 329 -0.02 12.07 4.72
N VAL A 330 -0.86 12.37 3.73
CA VAL A 330 -2.28 12.71 3.92
C VAL A 330 -3.13 11.65 3.24
N ARG A 331 -4.15 11.14 3.94
CA ARG A 331 -5.15 10.27 3.32
C ARG A 331 -6.35 11.11 2.88
N LEU A 332 -6.67 11.04 1.59
CA LEU A 332 -7.84 11.68 1.01
C LEU A 332 -9.05 10.76 1.19
N ALA A 333 -9.68 10.81 2.37
CA ALA A 333 -10.86 10.01 2.68
C ALA A 333 -11.76 10.70 3.71
N SER A 334 -13.05 10.43 3.58
CA SER A 334 -14.10 10.93 4.45
C SER A 334 -14.41 9.90 5.52
N TYR A 335 -14.54 10.36 6.76
CA TYR A 335 -14.89 9.55 7.90
C TYR A 335 -16.04 10.20 8.66
N PRO A 336 -17.09 9.43 8.99
CA PRO A 336 -18.19 9.97 9.78
C PRO A 336 -17.71 10.35 11.19
N ALA A 337 -18.30 11.39 11.75
CA ALA A 337 -18.15 11.71 13.16
C ALA A 337 -18.76 10.59 14.03
N PRO A 338 -18.21 10.32 15.23
CA PRO A 338 -18.81 9.37 16.16
C PRO A 338 -20.22 9.85 16.56
N GLN A 339 -21.23 9.00 16.33
CA GLN A 339 -22.64 9.36 16.55
C GLN A 339 -23.12 9.09 17.97
N SER A 340 -22.81 7.92 18.54
CA SER A 340 -23.13 7.62 19.94
C SER A 340 -22.33 6.40 20.45
N PRO A 341 -21.79 6.46 21.68
CA PRO A 341 -21.54 7.68 22.43
C PRO A 341 -20.53 8.57 21.69
N THR A 342 -20.64 9.87 21.91
CA THR A 342 -19.65 10.86 21.48
C THR A 342 -18.30 10.58 22.13
N TYR A 343 -17.23 11.17 21.58
CA TYR A 343 -15.90 11.08 22.18
C TYR A 343 -15.87 11.56 23.64
N LEU A 344 -16.55 12.67 23.93
CA LEU A 344 -16.61 13.23 25.28
C LEU A 344 -17.35 12.31 26.26
N GLU A 345 -18.44 11.68 25.82
CA GLU A 345 -19.17 10.69 26.63
C GLU A 345 -18.34 9.44 26.89
N ALA A 346 -17.71 8.86 25.87
CA ALA A 346 -16.86 7.68 26.03
C ALA A 346 -15.66 7.97 26.95
N LYS A 347 -15.06 9.16 26.83
CA LYS A 347 -13.99 9.64 27.73
C LYS A 347 -14.49 9.80 29.16
N ALA A 348 -15.66 10.41 29.36
CA ALA A 348 -16.24 10.59 30.70
C ALA A 348 -16.51 9.22 31.36
N GLN A 349 -17.12 8.28 30.63
CA GLN A 349 -17.44 6.95 31.14
C GLN A 349 -16.18 6.17 31.57
N VAL A 350 -15.11 6.18 30.76
CA VAL A 350 -13.87 5.48 31.12
C VAL A 350 -13.16 6.15 32.30
N LEU A 351 -13.15 7.49 32.37
CA LEU A 351 -12.54 8.22 33.50
C LEU A 351 -13.32 8.01 34.80
N GLU A 352 -14.65 7.93 34.73
CA GLU A 352 -15.50 7.59 35.86
C GLU A 352 -15.26 6.15 36.34
N ALA A 353 -15.19 5.19 35.41
CA ALA A 353 -14.88 3.79 35.72
C ALA A 353 -13.52 3.64 36.42
N LEU A 354 -12.48 4.33 35.93
CA LEU A 354 -11.15 4.36 36.55
C LEU A 354 -11.19 4.99 37.95
N SER A 355 -11.91 6.11 38.11
CA SER A 355 -12.01 6.81 39.39
C SER A 355 -12.75 5.97 40.44
N ARG A 356 -13.86 5.35 40.07
CA ARG A 356 -14.64 4.46 40.93
C ARG A 356 -13.81 3.26 41.40
N LEU A 357 -13.11 2.59 40.47
CA LEU A 357 -12.28 1.42 40.83
C LEU A 357 -11.10 1.82 41.73
N GLY A 358 -10.48 2.98 41.47
CA GLY A 358 -9.40 3.51 42.30
C GLY A 358 -9.84 3.91 43.71
N GLN A 359 -11.07 4.41 43.88
CA GLN A 359 -11.65 4.72 45.20
C GLN A 359 -12.06 3.47 45.97
N GLN A 360 -12.60 2.46 45.29
CA GLN A 360 -13.03 1.20 45.90
C GLN A 360 -11.84 0.30 46.31
N ARG A 361 -10.69 0.47 45.65
CA ARG A 361 -9.52 -0.41 45.81
C ARG A 361 -8.24 0.43 45.90
N GLU A 362 -7.83 0.78 47.11
CA GLU A 362 -6.63 1.63 47.37
C GLU A 362 -5.37 1.12 46.65
N TYR A 363 -5.14 -0.21 46.64
CA TYR A 363 -3.99 -0.81 45.98
C TYR A 363 -3.98 -0.66 44.43
N LEU A 364 -5.12 -0.32 43.80
CA LEU A 364 -5.23 -0.02 42.37
C LEU A 364 -5.10 1.47 42.06
N GLN A 365 -5.16 2.36 43.06
CA GLN A 365 -5.26 3.80 42.86
C GLN A 365 -4.15 4.37 41.96
N HIS A 366 -2.89 4.03 42.23
CA HIS A 366 -1.76 4.48 41.41
C HIS A 366 -1.87 4.01 39.95
N LYS A 367 -2.34 2.78 39.72
CA LYS A 367 -2.53 2.21 38.39
C LYS A 367 -3.65 2.90 37.63
N MET A 368 -4.78 3.15 38.29
CA MET A 368 -5.89 3.90 37.71
C MET A 368 -5.48 5.33 37.35
N GLN A 369 -4.64 5.97 38.19
CA GLN A 369 -4.10 7.29 37.91
C GLN A 369 -3.17 7.31 36.69
N ARG A 370 -2.36 6.26 36.47
CA ARG A 370 -1.53 6.12 35.26
C ARG A 370 -2.39 5.97 34.00
N LEU A 371 -3.40 5.08 34.01
CA LEU A 371 -4.34 4.92 32.90
C LEU A 371 -5.09 6.22 32.59
N ARG A 372 -5.52 6.95 33.63
CA ARG A 372 -6.12 8.28 33.49
C ARG A 372 -5.20 9.26 32.80
N THR A 373 -3.94 9.33 33.23
CA THR A 373 -2.93 10.22 32.63
C THR A 373 -2.69 9.88 31.15
N MET A 374 -2.68 8.59 30.79
CA MET A 374 -2.57 8.15 29.38
C MET A 374 -3.77 8.63 28.55
N ILE A 375 -4.99 8.49 29.06
CA ILE A 375 -6.22 8.94 28.40
C ILE A 375 -6.25 10.46 28.23
N GLU A 376 -5.86 11.20 29.26
CA GLU A 376 -5.76 12.67 29.23
C GLU A 376 -4.67 13.14 28.25
N GLY A 377 -3.54 12.42 28.14
CA GLY A 377 -2.50 12.68 27.15
C GLY A 377 -2.96 12.45 25.70
N LEU A 378 -3.77 11.41 25.47
CA LEU A 378 -4.41 11.17 24.16
C LEU A 378 -5.38 12.29 23.78
N ASP A 379 -6.17 12.77 24.75
CA ASP A 379 -7.07 13.92 24.56
C ASP A 379 -6.33 15.23 24.24
N ALA A 380 -5.26 15.53 24.97
CA ALA A 380 -4.42 16.70 24.67
C ALA A 380 -3.80 16.62 23.26
N SER A 381 -3.38 15.43 22.84
CA SER A 381 -2.85 15.18 21.48
C SER A 381 -3.93 15.38 20.40
N LEU A 382 -5.17 15.00 20.70
CA LEU A 382 -6.33 15.21 19.83
C LEU A 382 -6.69 16.70 19.70
N GLN A 383 -6.59 17.47 20.79
CA GLN A 383 -6.88 18.91 20.78
C GLN A 383 -5.84 19.73 20.02
N THR A 384 -4.58 19.30 20.04
CA THR A 384 -3.47 19.98 19.35
C THR A 384 -3.35 19.63 17.87
N ASN A 385 -4.23 18.77 17.33
CA ASN A 385 -4.28 18.38 15.91
C ASN A 385 -2.97 17.77 15.35
N HIS A 386 -2.11 17.23 16.23
CA HIS A 386 -0.82 16.65 15.86
C HIS A 386 -0.87 15.15 15.50
N LEU A 387 -2.05 14.52 15.54
CA LEU A 387 -2.20 13.09 15.25
C LEU A 387 -2.54 12.86 13.78
N SER A 388 -1.58 12.35 13.00
CA SER A 388 -1.90 11.78 11.69
C SER A 388 -2.32 10.31 11.83
N ILE A 389 -3.34 9.89 11.08
CA ILE A 389 -3.84 8.50 11.04
C ILE A 389 -2.71 7.49 10.80
N ILE A 390 -1.66 7.91 10.07
CA ILE A 390 -0.51 7.09 9.69
C ILE A 390 0.37 6.73 10.91
N HIS A 391 0.45 7.62 11.91
CA HIS A 391 1.17 7.30 13.16
C HIS A 391 0.40 6.31 14.04
N MET A 392 -0.94 6.30 13.98
CA MET A 392 -1.77 5.45 14.84
C MET A 392 -1.90 3.99 14.35
N GLU A 393 -1.62 3.70 13.08
CA GLU A 393 -1.56 2.32 12.58
C GLU A 393 -0.27 1.59 13.02
N GLY A 394 0.75 2.30 13.52
CA GLY A 394 2.06 1.74 13.90
C GLY A 394 2.23 1.33 15.37
N ALA A 395 1.38 1.81 16.28
CA ALA A 395 1.40 1.45 17.71
C ALA A 395 -0.04 1.24 18.20
N SER A 396 -0.37 0.02 18.64
CA SER A 396 -1.72 -0.29 19.13
C SER A 396 -1.95 0.38 20.48
N ILE A 397 -2.66 1.52 20.48
CA ILE A 397 -3.13 2.22 21.69
C ILE A 397 -3.88 1.23 22.61
N GLN A 398 -4.68 0.35 22.00
CA GLN A 398 -5.34 -0.74 22.72
C GLN A 398 -4.32 -1.62 23.45
N SER A 399 -3.28 -2.09 22.77
CA SER A 399 -2.23 -2.91 23.40
C SER A 399 -1.52 -2.19 24.54
N GLN A 400 -1.26 -0.89 24.42
CA GLN A 400 -0.62 -0.10 25.48
C GLN A 400 -1.51 0.02 26.71
N LEU A 401 -2.79 0.36 26.53
CA LEU A 401 -3.74 0.48 27.64
C LEU A 401 -4.01 -0.87 28.32
N HIS A 402 -4.17 -1.94 27.53
CA HIS A 402 -4.35 -3.30 28.03
C HIS A 402 -3.08 -3.82 28.74
N SER A 403 -1.89 -3.53 28.21
CA SER A 403 -0.61 -3.90 28.86
C SER A 403 -0.45 -3.19 30.19
N GLU A 404 -0.77 -1.90 30.25
CA GLU A 404 -0.77 -1.15 31.51
C GLU A 404 -1.77 -1.76 32.50
N LEU A 405 -2.98 -2.11 32.06
CA LEU A 405 -3.99 -2.81 32.89
C LEU A 405 -3.53 -4.20 33.36
N ALA A 406 -2.75 -4.94 32.56
CA ALA A 406 -2.23 -6.27 32.89
C ALA A 406 -0.95 -6.25 33.75
N SER A 407 -0.28 -5.10 33.88
CA SER A 407 1.00 -4.99 34.58
C SER A 407 0.92 -5.35 36.08
N PRO A 408 1.95 -5.99 36.69
CA PRO A 408 1.93 -6.30 38.13
C PRO A 408 1.88 -5.02 38.99
N ILE A 409 1.13 -5.07 40.08
CA ILE A 409 1.05 -3.96 41.04
C ILE A 409 2.32 -4.01 41.89
N LYS A 410 3.16 -2.97 41.79
CA LYS A 410 4.35 -2.83 42.65
C LYS A 410 3.88 -2.51 44.06
N THR A 411 3.94 -3.49 44.97
CA THR A 411 3.70 -3.26 46.40
C THR A 411 4.90 -2.51 46.98
N PHE A 412 4.71 -1.25 47.35
CA PHE A 412 5.67 -0.54 48.18
C PHE A 412 5.57 -1.06 49.60
N HIS A 413 6.52 -1.90 50.02
CA HIS A 413 6.72 -2.17 51.44
C HIS A 413 7.30 -0.92 52.10
N THR A 414 6.55 -0.30 53.01
CA THR A 414 7.09 0.70 53.95
C THR A 414 8.09 0.01 54.88
N PRO A 415 9.31 0.54 55.08
CA PRO A 415 10.22 -0.01 56.09
C PRO A 415 9.65 0.29 57.47
N SER A 416 9.37 -0.74 58.27
CA SER A 416 9.05 -0.56 59.68
C SER A 416 10.29 -0.03 60.41
N SER A 417 10.17 1.17 60.95
CA SER A 417 11.12 1.75 61.89
C SER A 417 10.97 1.09 63.26
N SER A 418 11.94 0.28 63.65
CA SER A 418 12.18 -0.09 65.05
C SER A 418 13.50 0.52 65.51
N PRO A 419 13.57 1.20 66.67
CA PRO A 419 14.76 1.90 67.11
C PRO A 419 15.83 0.94 67.65
N ARG A 420 17.08 1.32 67.39
CA ARG A 420 18.35 0.74 67.87
C ARG A 420 18.31 0.33 69.35
N SER A 421 18.83 -0.85 69.64
CA SER A 421 19.67 -1.11 70.82
C SER A 421 21.07 -1.52 70.36
N GLN A 422 22.08 -0.93 70.98
CA GLN A 422 23.51 -1.09 70.69
C GLN A 422 24.12 -2.23 71.53
N GLN A 423 25.18 -2.84 70.97
CA GLN A 423 26.35 -3.55 71.55
C GLN A 423 26.52 -4.93 70.87
N ALA A 424 27.49 -5.18 69.99
CA ALA A 424 28.97 -5.25 70.11
C ALA A 424 29.40 -6.71 69.74
N PRO A 425 30.63 -6.95 69.24
CA PRO A 425 30.85 -7.79 68.05
C PRO A 425 31.48 -9.18 68.30
N GLU A 426 31.66 -9.92 67.19
CA GLU A 426 32.39 -11.20 67.03
C GLU A 426 31.57 -12.45 67.44
N ASN A 427 31.53 -13.57 66.72
CA ASN A 427 32.60 -14.26 66.00
C ASN A 427 32.08 -15.30 64.96
N LYS A 428 33.02 -15.76 64.13
CA LYS A 428 33.01 -16.76 63.03
C LYS A 428 32.23 -18.09 63.23
N LYS A 429 31.90 -18.69 62.06
CA LYS A 429 31.83 -20.12 61.62
C LYS A 429 30.41 -20.58 61.22
N GLN A 430 30.14 -20.91 59.96
CA GLN A 430 30.48 -22.11 59.16
C GLN A 430 29.77 -23.41 59.61
N ALA A 431 29.16 -24.08 58.62
CA ALA A 431 28.75 -25.49 58.56
C ALA A 431 27.47 -25.87 59.35
N PHE A 432 26.38 -26.27 58.69
CA PHE A 432 26.05 -27.58 58.06
C PHE A 432 25.41 -28.58 59.02
N THR A 433 24.51 -29.38 58.44
CA THR A 433 23.87 -30.63 58.87
C THR A 433 22.73 -30.59 59.89
N ASP A 434 21.54 -30.90 59.33
CA ASP A 434 20.74 -32.11 59.57
C ASP A 434 20.38 -32.56 60.99
N GLY A 435 19.15 -33.04 61.10
CA GLY A 435 18.85 -34.19 61.95
C GLY A 435 17.71 -33.98 62.94
N GLU A 436 16.51 -34.32 62.47
CA GLU A 436 15.51 -35.18 63.12
C GLU A 436 15.48 -35.38 64.65
N GLY A 437 14.26 -35.48 65.18
CA GLY A 437 13.97 -36.12 66.47
C GLY A 437 12.90 -35.36 67.25
N ASP A 438 11.62 -35.53 66.95
CA ASP A 438 10.77 -36.64 67.40
C ASP A 438 10.26 -36.51 68.85
N LYS A 439 8.93 -36.64 68.97
CA LYS A 439 8.10 -37.02 70.11
C LYS A 439 8.15 -36.21 71.41
N GLY A 440 6.94 -35.85 71.86
CA GLY A 440 6.65 -35.95 73.29
C GLY A 440 5.41 -35.25 73.82
N ARG A 441 4.24 -35.83 73.55
CA ARG A 441 3.10 -36.03 74.48
C ARG A 441 2.55 -34.88 75.34
N HIS A 442 1.24 -34.71 75.14
CA HIS A 442 0.17 -34.66 76.15
C HIS A 442 0.33 -33.77 77.39
N SER A 443 -0.60 -32.83 77.52
CA SER A 443 -1.52 -32.90 78.65
C SER A 443 -2.88 -32.30 78.28
N GLN A 444 -3.93 -33.09 78.51
CA GLN A 444 -5.32 -32.66 78.53
C GLN A 444 -5.54 -31.80 79.77
N ASN A 445 -6.37 -30.76 79.67
CA ASN A 445 -7.29 -30.51 80.77
C ASN A 445 -8.61 -29.93 80.24
N GLN A 446 -9.69 -30.64 80.58
CA GLN A 446 -11.06 -30.23 80.38
C GLN A 446 -11.46 -29.24 81.46
N GLY A 447 -12.27 -28.25 81.10
CA GLY A 447 -12.99 -27.38 82.02
C GLY A 447 -14.23 -26.86 81.29
N GLN A 448 -15.40 -27.36 81.71
CA GLN A 448 -16.69 -27.18 81.07
C GLN A 448 -17.52 -26.12 81.83
N THR A 449 -18.57 -25.62 81.16
CA THR A 449 -19.70 -24.79 81.67
C THR A 449 -19.41 -23.29 81.82
N ASN A 450 -20.29 -22.33 81.51
CA ASN A 450 -21.74 -22.36 81.27
C ASN A 450 -22.19 -21.14 80.41
N SER A 451 -23.44 -21.27 79.93
CA SER A 451 -24.30 -20.34 79.17
C SER A 451 -24.36 -18.87 79.61
N ASP A 452 -24.54 -17.92 78.67
CA ASP A 452 -25.83 -17.21 78.50
C ASP A 452 -25.92 -16.26 77.27
N LYS A 453 -27.18 -15.94 76.94
CA LYS A 453 -27.74 -15.40 75.69
C LYS A 453 -27.60 -13.88 75.47
N LYS A 454 -27.51 -13.53 74.17
CA LYS A 454 -28.17 -12.43 73.41
C LYS A 454 -28.08 -10.98 73.92
N SER A 455 -27.54 -10.06 73.12
CA SER A 455 -28.29 -9.26 72.13
C SER A 455 -27.43 -8.16 71.46
N ASN A 456 -27.72 -7.93 70.17
CA ASN A 456 -27.11 -7.01 69.17
C ASN A 456 -27.21 -5.51 69.58
N PRO A 457 -26.49 -4.54 68.96
CA PRO A 457 -26.43 -4.37 67.49
C PRO A 457 -25.17 -3.72 66.88
N SER A 458 -24.78 -4.12 65.67
CA SER A 458 -24.42 -3.16 64.59
C SER A 458 -24.01 -3.90 63.31
N GLN A 459 -24.51 -3.40 62.19
CA GLN A 459 -24.32 -3.87 60.83
C GLN A 459 -22.84 -4.13 60.50
N LEU A 460 -22.52 -5.38 60.18
CA LEU A 460 -21.25 -5.77 59.57
C LEU A 460 -21.31 -5.46 58.07
N SER A 461 -20.62 -4.40 57.68
CA SER A 461 -20.11 -4.19 56.33
C SER A 461 -19.33 -5.43 55.87
N GLN A 462 -19.70 -5.98 54.72
CA GLN A 462 -19.02 -7.15 54.17
C GLN A 462 -17.54 -6.84 53.89
N PRO A 463 -16.62 -7.80 54.11
CA PRO A 463 -15.21 -7.60 53.82
C PRO A 463 -15.02 -7.40 52.31
N ILE A 464 -14.52 -6.21 51.95
CA ILE A 464 -14.13 -5.84 50.59
C ILE A 464 -13.10 -6.86 50.10
N SER A 465 -13.48 -7.71 49.13
CA SER A 465 -12.58 -8.68 48.50
C SER A 465 -11.27 -8.01 48.07
N LEU A 466 -10.13 -8.60 48.45
CA LEU A 466 -8.80 -8.07 48.10
C LEU A 466 -8.50 -8.15 46.59
N LYS A 467 -9.22 -9.01 45.84
CA LYS A 467 -9.14 -9.10 44.38
C LYS A 467 -10.35 -8.44 43.74
N PRO A 468 -10.18 -7.71 42.63
CA PRO A 468 -11.31 -7.19 41.89
C PRO A 468 -12.12 -8.37 41.34
N SER A 469 -13.44 -8.23 41.28
CA SER A 469 -14.27 -9.26 40.66
C SER A 469 -13.93 -9.36 39.17
N ALA A 470 -14.12 -10.54 38.57
CA ALA A 470 -13.95 -10.70 37.13
C ALA A 470 -14.81 -9.69 36.34
N GLU A 471 -16.01 -9.42 36.84
CA GLU A 471 -16.96 -8.45 36.30
C GLU A 471 -16.45 -7.00 36.37
N GLU A 472 -15.80 -6.58 37.45
CA GLU A 472 -15.21 -5.24 37.58
C GLU A 472 -14.11 -4.99 36.54
N VAL A 473 -13.25 -6.00 36.32
CA VAL A 473 -12.16 -5.92 35.33
C VAL A 473 -12.72 -5.96 33.92
N GLU A 474 -13.67 -6.85 33.64
CA GLU A 474 -14.32 -6.97 32.33
C GLU A 474 -15.04 -5.67 31.96
N ASN A 475 -15.76 -5.07 32.90
CA ASN A 475 -16.45 -3.81 32.68
C ASN A 475 -15.47 -2.66 32.37
N LEU A 476 -14.34 -2.58 33.08
CA LEU A 476 -13.31 -1.58 32.76
C LEU A 476 -12.68 -1.81 31.38
N VAL A 477 -12.42 -3.07 31.01
CA VAL A 477 -11.92 -3.43 29.67
C VAL A 477 -12.91 -3.00 28.59
N GLN A 478 -14.21 -3.23 28.78
CA GLN A 478 -15.24 -2.80 27.84
C GLN A 478 -15.23 -1.26 27.67
N HIS A 479 -15.10 -0.51 28.76
CA HIS A 479 -15.00 0.95 28.72
C HIS A 479 -13.73 1.44 28.00
N LEU A 480 -12.59 0.79 28.24
CA LEU A 480 -11.32 1.09 27.54
C LEU A 480 -11.42 0.81 26.05
N ASP A 481 -11.94 -0.36 25.65
CA ASP A 481 -12.13 -0.72 24.25
C ASP A 481 -13.12 0.22 23.55
N HIS A 482 -14.18 0.60 24.26
CA HIS A 482 -15.14 1.58 23.78
C HIS A 482 -14.49 2.96 23.55
N PHE A 483 -13.75 3.47 24.54
CA PHE A 483 -13.01 4.72 24.43
C PHE A 483 -12.02 4.70 23.26
N VAL A 484 -11.21 3.64 23.15
CA VAL A 484 -10.23 3.50 22.06
C VAL A 484 -10.93 3.54 20.70
N ARG A 485 -12.04 2.80 20.53
CA ARG A 485 -12.80 2.79 19.28
C ARG A 485 -13.32 4.18 18.91
N VAL A 486 -13.94 4.88 19.87
CA VAL A 486 -14.51 6.22 19.62
C VAL A 486 -13.40 7.26 19.42
N PHE A 487 -12.28 7.16 20.13
CA PHE A 487 -11.09 7.98 19.91
C PHE A 487 -10.55 7.83 18.48
N HIS A 488 -10.41 6.59 17.98
CA HIS A 488 -10.02 6.34 16.59
C HIS A 488 -11.01 6.95 15.58
N GLN A 489 -12.32 6.91 15.86
CA GLN A 489 -13.33 7.56 15.01
C GLN A 489 -13.20 9.08 15.05
N GLN A 490 -12.96 9.67 16.22
CA GLN A 490 -12.79 11.10 16.40
C GLN A 490 -11.55 11.64 15.66
N VAL A 491 -10.40 10.95 15.78
CA VAL A 491 -9.18 11.30 15.04
C VAL A 491 -9.44 11.28 13.53
N ARG A 492 -10.14 10.24 13.05
CA ARG A 492 -10.50 10.12 11.63
C ARG A 492 -11.41 11.24 11.15
N SER A 493 -12.40 11.62 11.97
CA SER A 493 -13.31 12.73 11.64
C SER A 493 -12.58 14.08 11.61
N GLN A 494 -11.67 14.34 12.54
CA GLN A 494 -10.81 15.53 12.51
C GLN A 494 -9.91 15.57 11.27
N GLU A 495 -9.36 14.42 10.87
CA GLU A 495 -8.59 14.32 9.63
C GLU A 495 -9.44 14.69 8.41
N THR A 496 -10.70 14.23 8.34
CA THR A 496 -11.63 14.65 7.27
C THR A 496 -11.80 16.17 7.25
N GLN A 497 -12.04 16.80 8.40
CA GLN A 497 -12.17 18.27 8.49
C GLN A 497 -10.89 18.99 8.05
N ARG A 498 -9.72 18.49 8.48
CA ARG A 498 -8.41 19.04 8.12
C ARG A 498 -8.18 18.96 6.61
N VAL A 499 -8.45 17.80 6.00
CA VAL A 499 -8.28 17.57 4.56
C VAL A 499 -9.29 18.41 3.77
N THR A 500 -10.56 18.45 4.17
CA THR A 500 -11.56 19.31 3.52
C THR A 500 -11.09 20.76 3.52
N LYS A 501 -10.60 21.27 4.66
CA LYS A 501 -10.04 22.63 4.73
C LYS A 501 -8.87 22.82 3.75
N MET A 502 -7.92 21.88 3.71
CA MET A 502 -6.79 21.94 2.76
C MET A 502 -7.25 21.99 1.29
N LEU A 503 -8.30 21.26 0.95
CA LEU A 503 -8.88 21.26 -0.39
C LEU A 503 -9.59 22.59 -0.69
N THR A 504 -10.39 23.10 0.25
CA THR A 504 -11.05 24.41 0.13
C THR A 504 -10.05 25.55 0.00
N ASP A 505 -8.96 25.54 0.76
CA ASP A 505 -7.88 26.53 0.67
C ASP A 505 -7.19 26.51 -0.71
N ARG A 506 -7.27 25.40 -1.44
CA ARG A 506 -6.82 25.24 -2.83
C ARG A 506 -7.91 25.55 -3.87
N GLY A 507 -9.08 26.02 -3.44
CA GLY A 507 -10.22 26.33 -4.31
C GLY A 507 -10.97 25.10 -4.81
N ILE A 508 -10.81 23.94 -4.16
CA ILE A 508 -11.52 22.70 -4.51
C ILE A 508 -12.82 22.64 -3.69
N ASP A 509 -13.95 22.69 -4.39
CA ASP A 509 -15.28 22.47 -3.82
C ASP A 509 -15.72 21.02 -4.05
N LEU A 510 -15.97 20.30 -2.96
CA LEU A 510 -16.40 18.90 -2.98
C LEU A 510 -17.87 18.73 -3.40
N LYS A 511 -18.67 19.81 -3.50
CA LYS A 511 -20.08 19.76 -3.92
C LYS A 511 -20.97 18.78 -3.14
N GLY A 512 -20.62 18.53 -1.87
CA GLY A 512 -21.34 17.59 -1.00
C GLY A 512 -20.96 16.12 -1.14
N GLU A 513 -19.99 15.78 -1.98
CA GLU A 513 -19.46 14.43 -2.14
C GLU A 513 -18.44 14.07 -1.05
N SER A 514 -18.17 12.77 -0.90
CA SER A 514 -17.04 12.34 -0.09
C SER A 514 -15.72 12.68 -0.80
N ILE A 515 -14.69 13.04 -0.02
CA ILE A 515 -13.34 13.36 -0.51
C ILE A 515 -12.82 12.30 -1.48
N GLU A 516 -12.99 11.01 -1.15
CA GLU A 516 -12.51 9.92 -1.97
C GLU A 516 -13.30 9.75 -3.27
N GLN A 517 -14.60 10.02 -3.29
CA GLN A 517 -15.41 9.98 -4.51
C GLN A 517 -14.96 11.10 -5.45
N PHE A 518 -14.99 12.34 -4.96
CA PHE A 518 -14.58 13.52 -5.72
C PHE A 518 -13.14 13.38 -6.24
N ALA A 519 -12.21 12.91 -5.40
CA ALA A 519 -10.81 12.74 -5.79
C ALA A 519 -10.65 11.77 -6.97
N VAL A 520 -11.38 10.66 -6.98
CA VAL A 520 -11.27 9.68 -8.07
C VAL A 520 -11.96 10.19 -9.33
N GLU A 521 -13.16 10.75 -9.22
CA GLU A 521 -13.90 11.32 -10.37
C GLU A 521 -13.10 12.45 -11.03
N TYR A 522 -12.58 13.39 -10.24
CA TYR A 522 -11.72 14.49 -10.72
C TYR A 522 -10.51 13.99 -11.51
N LEU A 523 -9.83 12.95 -11.02
CA LEU A 523 -8.67 12.38 -11.74
C LEU A 523 -9.09 11.68 -13.02
N LEU A 524 -10.23 10.99 -13.02
CA LEU A 524 -10.73 10.27 -14.19
C LEU A 524 -11.20 11.22 -15.28
N GLU A 525 -11.81 12.35 -14.94
CA GLU A 525 -12.22 13.40 -15.87
C GLU A 525 -11.05 14.15 -16.50
N HIS A 526 -9.87 14.07 -15.88
CA HIS A 526 -8.69 14.76 -16.38
C HIS A 526 -8.21 14.16 -17.71
N THR A 527 -8.14 14.97 -18.76
CA THR A 527 -7.77 14.56 -20.14
C THR A 527 -6.37 13.96 -20.30
N GLN A 528 -5.57 13.97 -19.23
CA GLN A 528 -4.20 13.46 -19.19
C GLN A 528 -4.09 12.10 -18.51
N VAL A 529 -5.21 11.57 -18.01
CA VAL A 529 -5.26 10.36 -17.21
C VAL A 529 -6.09 9.33 -17.96
N ASP A 530 -5.50 8.17 -18.20
CA ASP A 530 -6.17 7.07 -18.91
C ASP A 530 -6.72 6.02 -17.94
N SER A 531 -6.09 5.85 -16.78
CA SER A 531 -6.60 4.98 -15.73
C SER A 531 -6.11 5.40 -14.34
N VAL A 532 -6.94 5.16 -13.32
CA VAL A 532 -6.60 5.34 -11.91
C VAL A 532 -6.57 3.98 -11.21
N LEU A 533 -5.48 3.69 -10.50
CA LEU A 533 -5.25 2.42 -9.79
C LEU A 533 -5.70 2.51 -8.33
N LEU A 534 -6.69 1.70 -7.96
CA LEU A 534 -7.24 1.66 -6.61
C LEU A 534 -6.83 0.39 -5.86
N GLY A 535 -6.39 0.57 -4.61
CA GLY A 535 -6.07 -0.54 -3.70
C GLY A 535 -7.33 -1.13 -3.07
N MET A 536 -8.00 -2.04 -3.78
CA MET A 536 -9.30 -2.59 -3.37
C MET A 536 -9.16 -3.79 -2.43
N LYS A 537 -8.61 -3.64 -1.22
CA LYS A 537 -8.39 -4.80 -0.32
C LYS A 537 -9.65 -5.41 0.34
N ARG A 538 -10.83 -4.82 0.12
CA ARG A 538 -12.12 -5.23 0.72
C ARG A 538 -13.24 -5.03 -0.30
N GLU A 539 -14.31 -5.82 -0.20
CA GLU A 539 -15.42 -5.81 -1.16
C GLU A 539 -16.09 -4.43 -1.32
N PRO A 540 -16.29 -3.62 -0.26
CA PRO A 540 -16.86 -2.28 -0.41
C PRO A 540 -16.03 -1.34 -1.29
N TYR A 541 -14.73 -1.58 -1.45
CA TYR A 541 -13.90 -0.77 -2.35
C TYR A 541 -14.13 -1.12 -3.82
N VAL A 542 -14.51 -2.37 -4.11
CA VAL A 542 -14.95 -2.77 -5.46
C VAL A 542 -16.31 -2.14 -5.77
N ASP A 543 -17.22 -2.15 -4.79
CA ASP A 543 -18.53 -1.49 -4.93
C ASP A 543 -18.39 0.01 -5.17
N PHE A 544 -17.50 0.66 -4.41
CA PHE A 544 -17.14 2.07 -4.62
C PHE A 544 -16.59 2.31 -6.04
N ALA A 545 -15.66 1.49 -6.51
CA ALA A 545 -15.09 1.64 -7.85
C ALA A 545 -16.15 1.49 -8.95
N ARG A 546 -17.07 0.52 -8.81
CA ARG A 546 -18.20 0.36 -9.73
C ARG A 546 -19.13 1.57 -9.72
N LYS A 547 -19.47 2.07 -8.52
CA LYS A 547 -20.30 3.27 -8.36
C LYS A 547 -19.70 4.47 -9.11
N VAL A 548 -18.39 4.68 -8.97
CA VAL A 548 -17.67 5.76 -9.67
C VAL A 548 -17.65 5.56 -11.20
N LEU A 549 -17.49 4.33 -11.68
CA LEU A 549 -17.59 4.08 -13.12
C LEU A 549 -19.00 4.36 -13.64
N CYS A 550 -20.05 4.04 -12.86
CA CYS A 550 -21.42 4.36 -13.23
C CYS A 550 -21.68 5.86 -13.29
N SER A 551 -21.27 6.62 -12.27
CA SER A 551 -21.49 8.07 -12.21
C SER A 551 -20.88 8.79 -13.42
N LEU A 552 -19.66 8.41 -13.80
CA LEU A 552 -18.97 8.99 -14.96
C LEU A 552 -19.69 8.74 -16.29
N LEU A 553 -20.30 7.57 -16.48
CA LEU A 553 -21.01 7.26 -17.72
C LEU A 553 -22.40 7.91 -17.78
N ASP A 554 -23.06 8.06 -16.64
CA ASP A 554 -24.34 8.77 -16.55
C ASP A 554 -24.15 10.27 -16.89
N GLU A 555 -23.05 10.88 -16.46
CA GLU A 555 -22.65 12.24 -16.83
C GLU A 555 -22.38 12.36 -18.34
N GLU A 556 -21.62 11.42 -18.93
CA GLU A 556 -21.34 11.38 -20.37
C GLU A 556 -22.60 11.19 -21.22
N SER A 557 -23.62 10.48 -20.71
CA SER A 557 -24.89 10.27 -21.43
C SER A 557 -25.83 11.49 -21.44
N LYS A 558 -25.58 12.47 -20.56
CA LYS A 558 -26.37 13.71 -20.44
C LYS A 558 -25.80 14.86 -21.27
N GLN A 559 -24.58 14.71 -21.80
CA GLN A 559 -23.89 15.67 -22.66
C GLN A 559 -24.07 15.27 -24.13
#